data_AF-Q8YKP1-F1
#
_entry.id   AF-Q8YKP1-F1
#
_cell.length_a   1.000
_cell.length_b   1.000
_cell.length_c   1.000
_cell.angle_alpha   90.00
_cell.angle_beta   90.00
_cell.angle_gamma   90.00
#
_symmetry.space_group_name_H-M   'P 1'
#
loop_
_entity.id
_entity.type
_entity.pdbx_description
1 polymer ?
#
loop_
_entity_poly.entity_id
_entity_poly.type
_entity_poly.pdbx_seq_one_letter_code
_entity_poly.pdbx_strand_id
1 'polypeptide(L)'
;MVTHVGEYSCTIKWWDGDYTAKVEHLKLLELLEEDCRFLQQLCERLRRLHEVAGRDEAVDWLLQGLGKQAKPYLSALQAKLLAAVEREYGIDPKFKK
;
A
#
# COMPACT_ATOMS: atom_id res chain seq x y z
N MET A 1 -4.30 -3.21 6.24
CA MET A 1 -4.35 -4.69 6.11
C MET A 1 -5.48 -5.20 6.98
N VAL A 2 -6.31 -6.11 6.49
CA VAL A 2 -7.39 -6.68 7.32
C VAL A 2 -6.76 -7.53 8.41
N THR A 3 -7.02 -7.20 9.67
CA THR A 3 -6.50 -7.91 10.86
C THR A 3 -7.54 -8.84 11.48
N HIS A 4 -8.82 -8.55 11.27
CA HIS A 4 -9.93 -9.37 11.76
C HIS A 4 -11.12 -9.29 10.79
N VAL A 5 -11.78 -10.42 10.55
CA VAL A 5 -13.05 -10.50 9.82
C VAL A 5 -14.07 -11.11 10.76
N GLY A 6 -15.07 -10.32 11.14
CA GLY A 6 -16.24 -10.75 11.90
C GLY A 6 -17.42 -11.06 10.98
N GLU A 7 -18.56 -11.40 11.58
CA GLU A 7 -19.77 -11.81 10.85
C GLU A 7 -20.36 -10.68 9.97
N TYR A 8 -20.27 -9.43 10.44
CA TYR A 8 -20.82 -8.25 9.75
C TYR A 8 -19.84 -7.06 9.71
N SER A 9 -18.57 -7.28 10.07
CA SER A 9 -17.56 -6.23 10.12
C SER A 9 -16.17 -6.77 9.80
N CYS A 10 -15.27 -5.87 9.45
CA CYS A 10 -13.86 -6.17 9.38
C CYS A 10 -13.06 -5.08 10.11
N THR A 11 -11.93 -5.47 10.69
CA THR A 11 -10.95 -4.54 11.24
C THR A 11 -9.77 -4.43 10.30
N ILE A 12 -9.39 -3.20 9.97
CA ILE A 12 -8.32 -2.87 9.06
C ILE A 12 -7.29 -2.08 9.84
N LYS A 13 -6.06 -2.60 9.89
CA LYS A 13 -4.90 -1.85 10.37
C LYS A 13 -4.41 -0.87 9.30
N TRP A 14 -4.44 0.41 9.62
CA TRP A 14 -3.88 1.53 8.87
C TRP A 14 -2.55 1.99 9.49
N TRP A 15 -1.96 3.06 8.96
CA TRP A 15 -0.67 3.57 9.45
C TRP A 15 -0.79 4.31 10.81
N ASP A 16 -1.97 4.82 11.14
CA ASP A 16 -2.28 5.55 12.38
C ASP A 16 -3.11 4.76 13.40
N GLY A 17 -3.62 3.59 13.05
CA GLY A 17 -4.40 2.78 13.97
C GLY A 17 -5.23 1.70 13.31
N ASP A 18 -6.08 1.07 14.11
CA ASP A 18 -7.02 0.05 13.67
C ASP A 18 -8.42 0.65 13.50
N TYR A 19 -9.05 0.32 12.37
CA TYR A 19 -10.38 0.82 12.01
C TYR A 19 -11.33 -0.34 11.79
N THR A 20 -12.48 -0.32 12.48
CA THR A 20 -13.54 -1.31 12.25
C THR A 20 -14.59 -0.73 11.31
N ALA A 21 -14.77 -1.36 10.15
CA ALA A 21 -15.78 -1.01 9.17
C ALA A 21 -16.86 -2.10 9.14
N LYS A 22 -18.13 -1.69 9.09
CA LYS A 22 -19.23 -2.62 8.83
C LYS A 22 -19.25 -3.00 7.36
N VAL A 23 -19.59 -4.25 7.06
CA VAL A 23 -19.65 -4.78 5.69
C VAL A 23 -20.64 -3.99 4.83
N GLU A 24 -21.74 -3.49 5.41
CA GLU A 24 -22.74 -2.65 4.72
C GLU A 24 -22.19 -1.32 4.18
N HIS A 25 -21.05 -0.85 4.68
CA HIS A 25 -20.38 0.37 4.22
C HIS A 25 -19.21 0.09 3.28
N LEU A 26 -18.92 -1.18 2.98
CA LEU A 26 -17.84 -1.57 2.08
C LEU A 26 -18.35 -1.67 0.66
N LYS A 27 -17.61 -1.06 -0.27
CA LYS A 27 -17.86 -1.22 -1.70
C LYS A 27 -17.15 -2.47 -2.18
N LEU A 28 -17.90 -3.40 -2.77
CA LEU A 28 -17.30 -4.51 -3.50
C LEU A 28 -16.63 -3.95 -4.75
N LEU A 29 -15.32 -4.12 -4.83
CA LEU A 29 -14.56 -3.88 -6.05
C LEU A 29 -14.45 -5.23 -6.75
N GLU A 30 -15.01 -5.37 -7.95
CA GLU A 30 -14.96 -6.59 -8.77
C GLU A 30 -13.54 -6.79 -9.34
N LEU A 31 -12.57 -6.93 -8.43
CA LEU A 31 -11.16 -7.08 -8.74
C LEU A 31 -10.84 -8.56 -8.97
N LEU A 32 -9.97 -8.83 -9.94
CA LEU A 32 -9.42 -10.16 -10.12
C LEU A 32 -8.48 -10.51 -8.97
N GLU A 33 -8.21 -11.80 -8.76
CA GLU A 33 -7.25 -12.23 -7.74
C GLU A 33 -5.85 -11.63 -7.96
N GLU A 34 -5.46 -11.46 -9.22
CA GLU A 34 -4.20 -10.83 -9.62
C GLU A 34 -4.14 -9.36 -9.20
N ASP A 35 -5.24 -8.63 -9.39
CA ASP A 35 -5.39 -7.24 -8.97
C ASP A 35 -5.29 -7.11 -7.45
N CYS A 36 -5.94 -8.03 -6.72
CA CYS A 36 -5.87 -8.08 -5.26
C CYS A 36 -4.43 -8.32 -4.78
N ARG A 37 -3.73 -9.27 -5.42
CA ARG A 37 -2.33 -9.59 -5.11
C ARG A 37 -1.42 -8.39 -5.38
N PHE A 38 -1.63 -7.72 -6.52
CA PHE A 38 -0.88 -6.52 -6.86
C PHE A 38 -1.05 -5.42 -5.80
N LEU A 39 -2.31 -5.12 -5.41
CA LEU A 39 -2.60 -4.09 -4.41
C LEU A 39 -2.02 -4.43 -3.04
N GLN A 40 -2.06 -5.71 -2.63
CA GLN A 40 -1.42 -6.17 -1.40
C GLN A 40 0.09 -5.94 -1.43
N GLN A 41 0.77 -6.37 -2.51
CA GLN A 41 2.21 -6.15 -2.67
C GLN A 41 2.58 -4.67 -2.69
N LEU A 42 1.77 -3.84 -3.37
CA LEU A 42 1.97 -2.40 -3.38
C LEU A 42 1.82 -1.81 -1.98
N CYS A 43 0.77 -2.18 -1.24
CA CYS A 43 0.54 -1.71 0.13
C CYS A 43 1.70 -2.07 1.06
N GLU A 44 2.27 -3.27 0.94
CA GLU A 44 3.44 -3.68 1.73
C GLU A 44 4.68 -2.84 1.40
N ARG A 45 4.93 -2.59 0.12
CA ARG A 45 6.06 -1.76 -0.34
C ARG A 45 5.96 -0.33 0.19
N LEU A 46 4.78 0.28 0.04
CA LEU A 46 4.52 1.63 0.55
C LEU A 46 4.66 1.70 2.07
N ARG A 47 4.20 0.66 2.80
CA ARG A 47 4.35 0.59 4.27
C ARG A 47 5.82 0.54 4.69
N ARG A 48 6.64 -0.30 4.05
CA ARG A 48 8.07 -0.39 4.38
C ARG A 48 8.76 0.96 4.22
N LEU A 49 8.46 1.70 3.16
CA LEU A 49 8.95 3.06 2.97
C LEU A 49 8.43 4.03 4.05
N HIS A 50 7.16 3.90 4.42
CA HIS A 50 6.56 4.69 5.51
C HIS A 50 7.14 4.34 6.90
N GLU A 51 7.82 3.22 7.07
CA GLU A 51 8.45 2.84 8.34
C GLU A 51 9.92 3.28 8.42
N VAL A 52 10.48 3.83 7.33
CA VAL A 52 11.86 4.36 7.32
C VAL A 52 11.96 5.62 8.19
N ALA A 53 12.87 5.56 9.16
CA ALA A 53 13.25 6.71 9.97
C ALA A 53 14.05 7.73 9.12
N GLY A 54 13.75 9.01 9.28
CA GLY A 54 14.48 10.09 8.60
C GLY A 54 14.24 10.18 7.09
N ARG A 55 13.11 9.65 6.59
CA ARG A 55 12.73 9.85 5.18
C ARG A 55 12.44 11.32 4.88
N ASP A 56 12.73 11.72 3.65
CA ASP A 56 12.42 13.03 3.09
C ASP A 56 10.90 13.21 2.92
N GLU A 57 10.39 14.43 3.13
CA GLU A 57 8.97 14.77 3.00
C GLU A 57 8.44 14.51 1.57
N ALA A 58 9.27 14.61 0.54
CA ALA A 58 8.92 14.25 -0.83
C ALA A 58 8.46 12.79 -0.96
N VAL A 59 8.97 11.91 -0.10
CA VAL A 59 8.53 10.51 -0.02
C VAL A 59 7.10 10.44 0.48
N ASP A 60 6.72 11.24 1.48
CA ASP A 60 5.33 11.27 1.98
C ASP A 60 4.34 11.68 0.89
N TRP A 61 4.67 12.71 0.12
CA TRP A 61 3.86 13.14 -1.01
C TRP A 61 3.70 12.04 -2.06
N LEU A 62 4.80 11.33 -2.37
CA LEU A 62 4.76 10.19 -3.29
C LEU A 62 3.89 9.05 -2.74
N LEU A 63 4.09 8.66 -1.49
CA LEU A 63 3.32 7.58 -0.85
C LEU A 63 1.83 7.91 -0.79
N GLN A 64 1.47 9.15 -0.44
CA GLN A 64 0.08 9.61 -0.46
C GLN A 64 -0.52 9.59 -1.86
N GLY A 65 0.24 10.03 -2.87
CA GLY A 65 -0.20 10.00 -4.27
C GLY A 65 -0.46 8.59 -4.78
N LEU A 66 0.45 7.66 -4.50
CA LEU A 66 0.32 6.25 -4.89
C LEU A 66 -0.76 5.52 -4.08
N GLY A 67 -0.91 5.84 -2.79
CA GLY A 67 -1.91 5.22 -1.92
C GLY A 67 -3.37 5.61 -2.21
N LYS A 68 -3.59 6.77 -2.86
CA LYS A 68 -4.93 7.23 -3.27
C LYS A 68 -5.39 6.67 -4.62
N GLN A 69 -4.55 5.91 -5.32
CA GLN A 69 -4.88 5.41 -6.65
C GLN A 69 -5.90 4.27 -6.59
N ALA A 70 -7.02 4.42 -7.30
CA ALA A 70 -8.07 3.42 -7.40
C ALA A 70 -7.78 2.27 -8.39
N LYS A 71 -6.66 2.35 -9.12
CA LYS A 71 -6.29 1.40 -10.18
C LYS A 71 -5.40 0.28 -9.63
N PRO A 72 -5.67 -0.99 -9.95
CA PRO A 72 -4.87 -2.13 -9.51
C PRO A 72 -3.57 -2.31 -10.31
N TYR A 73 -2.96 -1.20 -10.74
CA TYR A 73 -1.68 -1.19 -11.45
C TYR A 73 -0.98 0.14 -11.23
N LEU A 74 0.35 0.17 -11.41
CA LEU A 74 1.12 1.40 -11.50
C LEU A 74 1.42 1.70 -12.97
N SER A 75 1.40 2.98 -13.36
CA SER A 75 1.98 3.38 -14.63
C SER A 75 3.49 3.12 -14.65
N ALA A 76 4.08 3.04 -15.84
CA ALA A 76 5.52 2.85 -15.98
C ALA A 76 6.33 3.93 -15.23
N LEU A 77 5.84 5.17 -15.20
CA LEU A 77 6.46 6.27 -14.47
C LEU A 77 6.34 6.08 -12.94
N GLN A 78 5.14 5.76 -12.45
CA GLN A 78 4.92 5.51 -11.02
C GLN A 78 5.78 4.36 -10.50
N ALA A 79 5.88 3.27 -11.26
CA ALA A 79 6.71 2.13 -10.91
C ALA A 79 8.20 2.50 -10.84
N LYS A 80 8.70 3.33 -11.78
CA LYS A 80 10.08 3.81 -11.79
C LYS A 80 10.37 4.75 -10.61
N LEU A 81 9.46 5.67 -10.30
CA LEU A 81 9.60 6.58 -9.16
C LEU A 81 9.64 5.81 -7.84
N LEU A 82 8.69 4.89 -7.63
CA LEU A 82 8.66 4.05 -6.44
C LEU A 82 9.96 3.24 -6.30
N ALA A 83 10.43 2.61 -7.38
CA ALA A 83 11.67 1.84 -7.36
C ALA A 83 12.94 2.68 -7.15
N ALA A 84 12.94 3.95 -7.57
CA ALA A 84 14.05 4.86 -7.30
C ALA A 84 14.11 5.21 -5.81
N VAL A 85 12.97 5.53 -5.19
CA VAL A 85 12.86 5.83 -3.76
C VAL A 85 13.20 4.60 -2.92
N GLU A 86 12.68 3.41 -3.26
CA GLU A 86 13.03 2.15 -2.58
C GLU A 86 14.53 1.87 -2.59
N ARG A 87 15.24 2.24 -3.67
CA ARG A 87 16.69 2.08 -3.76
C ARG A 87 17.44 3.06 -2.89
N GLU A 88 17.00 4.32 -2.86
CA GLU A 88 17.61 5.35 -2.02
C GLU A 88 17.60 4.96 -0.53
N TYR A 89 16.51 4.35 -0.07
CA TYR A 89 16.36 3.89 1.31
C TYR A 89 16.78 2.42 1.54
N GLY A 90 17.37 1.75 0.55
CA GLY A 90 17.85 0.36 0.69
C GLY A 90 16.76 -0.69 0.92
N ILE A 91 15.51 -0.42 0.52
CA ILE A 91 14.35 -1.31 0.68
C ILE A 91 14.10 -2.16 -0.57
N ASP A 92 14.76 -1.85 -1.70
CA ASP A 92 14.55 -2.52 -2.99
C ASP A 92 14.68 -4.06 -2.85
N PRO A 93 13.60 -4.84 -3.08
CA PRO A 93 13.62 -6.29 -2.96
C PRO A 93 14.55 -6.97 -3.98
N LYS A 94 14.97 -6.26 -5.04
CA LYS A 94 15.92 -6.76 -6.05
C LYS A 94 17.39 -6.54 -5.68
N PHE A 95 17.67 -5.89 -4.54
CA PHE A 95 19.03 -5.57 -4.08
C PHE A 95 19.64 -6.61 -3.13
N LYS A 96 19.02 -7.78 -2.94
CA LYS A 96 19.71 -8.92 -2.32
C LYS A 96 20.72 -9.51 -3.30
N LYS A 97 21.95 -9.01 -3.23
CA LYS A 97 23.14 -9.59 -3.86
C LYS A 97 23.91 -10.42 -2.84
#